data_AF-A0A9X8ENS0-F1
#
_entry.id   AF-A0A9X8ENS0-F1
#
_cell.length_a   1.000
_cell.length_b   1.000
_cell.length_c   1.000
_cell.angle_alpha   90.00
_cell.angle_beta   90.00
_cell.angle_gamma   90.00
#
_symmetry.space_group_name_H-M   'P 1'
#
loop_
_entity.id
_entity.type
_entity.pdbx_description
1 polymer ?
#
loop_
_entity_poly.entity_id
_entity_poly.type
_entity_poly.pdbx_seq_one_letter_code
_entity_poly.pdbx_strand_id
1 'polypeptide(L)'
;MIVVVEGISASGKTTWCTSHAEQQLIAENGRFENEPDRAADPFGAAAFWAERNVDRWQAALAMEQRRSRAVCDSDPLKLHYIWSLWQIGEASERDWQVELDATRQTFAQGSIGFADAYLVARIDPQLARERARADSTRRRSRFELHVRLQEAVLNWYGAIEQVLPGRVQFGLPAQLPTLQRLEGRYALEAFDQMIASLPRPRHV
;
A
#
# COMPACT_ATOMS: atom_id res chain seq x y z
N MET A 1 -4.05 -4.99 16.39
CA MET A 1 -4.59 -4.27 15.23
C MET A 1 -3.45 -3.95 14.29
N ILE A 2 -3.68 -4.05 12.99
CA ILE A 2 -2.72 -3.69 11.95
C ILE A 2 -3.13 -2.32 11.40
N VAL A 3 -2.23 -1.36 11.47
CA VAL A 3 -2.41 0.00 10.94
C VAL A 3 -1.46 0.19 9.78
N VAL A 4 -1.97 0.57 8.63
CA VAL A 4 -1.17 0.93 7.46
C VAL A 4 -1.03 2.43 7.39
N VAL A 5 0.17 2.93 7.14
CA VAL A 5 0.43 4.33 6.83
C VAL A 5 0.90 4.41 5.38
N GLU A 6 0.08 4.99 4.51
CA GLU A 6 0.33 5.03 3.07
C GLU A 6 0.32 6.47 2.51
N GLY A 7 0.84 6.63 1.29
CA GLY A 7 0.99 7.91 0.59
C GLY A 7 2.31 7.99 -0.18
N ILE A 8 2.46 9.00 -1.02
CA ILE A 8 3.62 9.09 -1.92
C ILE A 8 4.94 9.37 -1.18
N SER A 9 6.07 9.29 -1.89
CA SER A 9 7.37 9.69 -1.32
C SER A 9 7.33 11.14 -0.84
N ALA A 10 8.05 11.44 0.26
CA ALA A 10 8.08 12.75 0.91
C ALA A 10 6.75 13.26 1.53
N SER A 11 5.70 12.42 1.59
CA SER A 11 4.45 12.79 2.27
C SER A 11 4.56 12.84 3.80
N GLY A 12 5.59 12.22 4.39
CA GLY A 12 5.87 12.23 5.82
C GLY A 12 5.60 10.92 6.56
N LYS A 13 5.21 9.85 5.85
CA LYS A 13 4.88 8.53 6.44
C LYS A 13 5.96 7.98 7.35
N THR A 14 7.18 7.81 6.83
CA THR A 14 8.28 7.23 7.59
C THR A 14 8.55 8.03 8.86
N THR A 15 8.58 9.36 8.77
CA THR A 15 8.74 10.23 9.95
C THR A 15 7.61 10.01 10.94
N TRP A 16 6.36 9.99 10.47
CA TRP A 16 5.20 9.74 11.32
C TRP A 16 5.26 8.38 12.01
N CYS A 17 5.55 7.32 11.26
CA CYS A 17 5.69 5.95 11.75
C CYS A 17 6.78 5.85 12.82
N THR A 18 7.96 6.42 12.57
CA THR A 18 9.05 6.43 13.55
C THR A 18 8.66 7.21 14.80
N SER A 19 8.06 8.40 14.67
CA SER A 19 7.71 9.22 15.84
C SER A 19 6.59 8.63 16.71
N HIS A 20 5.65 7.88 16.13
CA HIS A 20 4.46 7.41 16.85
C HIS A 20 4.48 5.91 17.17
N ALA A 21 5.26 5.12 16.44
CA ALA A 21 5.13 3.67 16.45
C ALA A 21 6.47 2.93 16.32
N GLU A 22 7.61 3.55 16.64
CA GLU A 22 8.96 2.96 16.49
C GLU A 22 9.04 1.50 16.97
N GLN A 23 8.49 1.21 18.15
CA GLN A 23 8.56 -0.12 18.75
C GLN A 23 7.56 -1.14 18.17
N GLN A 24 6.64 -0.69 17.31
CA GLN A 24 5.57 -1.47 16.67
C GLN A 24 5.67 -1.42 15.14
N LEU A 25 6.74 -0.84 14.61
CA LEU A 25 6.90 -0.53 13.20
C LEU A 25 7.32 -1.77 12.38
N ILE A 26 6.59 -2.00 11.30
CA ILE A 26 6.95 -2.88 10.19
C ILE A 26 7.41 -1.98 9.05
N ALA A 27 8.71 -2.01 8.75
CA ALA A 27 9.28 -1.21 7.69
C ALA A 27 8.76 -1.62 6.30
N GLU A 28 8.87 -0.71 5.34
CA GLU A 28 8.71 -1.04 3.92
C GLU A 28 9.83 -2.00 3.48
N ASN A 29 9.54 -2.86 2.51
CA ASN A 29 10.58 -3.68 1.88
C ASN A 29 11.66 -2.77 1.27
N GLY A 30 12.92 -3.17 1.47
CA GLY A 30 14.05 -2.58 0.77
C GLY A 30 14.09 -2.97 -0.71
N ARG A 31 15.23 -2.69 -1.35
CA ARG A 31 15.50 -3.21 -2.69
C ARG A 31 15.83 -4.69 -2.61
N PHE A 32 15.29 -5.47 -3.53
CA PHE A 32 15.68 -6.87 -3.74
C PHE A 32 16.58 -6.96 -4.98
N GLU A 33 17.60 -7.81 -4.91
CA GLU A 33 18.54 -8.02 -6.03
C GLU A 33 17.99 -9.00 -7.07
N ASN A 34 17.02 -9.83 -6.69
CA ASN A 34 16.48 -10.93 -7.48
C ASN A 34 15.04 -10.71 -7.96
N GLU A 35 14.60 -9.45 -8.08
CA GLU A 35 13.29 -9.10 -8.67
C GLU A 35 13.25 -9.54 -10.14
N PRO A 36 12.29 -10.40 -10.55
CA PRO A 36 12.10 -10.74 -11.95
C PRO A 36 11.74 -9.52 -12.79
N ASP A 37 12.30 -9.41 -13.99
CA ASP A 37 11.91 -8.37 -14.93
C ASP A 37 10.49 -8.64 -15.42
N ARG A 38 9.55 -7.77 -15.04
CA ARG A 38 8.13 -7.86 -15.42
C ARG A 38 7.94 -7.94 -16.93
N ALA A 39 8.78 -7.26 -17.73
CA ALA A 39 8.66 -7.29 -19.18
C ALA A 39 9.01 -8.67 -19.77
N ALA A 40 9.96 -9.38 -19.13
CA ALA A 40 10.40 -10.70 -19.57
C ALA A 40 9.58 -11.84 -18.93
N ASP A 41 9.20 -11.70 -17.66
CA ASP A 41 8.47 -12.69 -16.87
C ASP A 41 7.41 -12.02 -15.96
N PRO A 42 6.25 -11.65 -16.51
CA PRO A 42 5.20 -10.99 -15.74
C PRO A 42 4.60 -11.89 -14.66
N PHE A 43 4.53 -13.21 -14.89
CA PHE A 43 3.98 -14.16 -13.92
C PHE A 43 4.94 -14.38 -12.75
N GLY A 44 6.24 -14.53 -13.02
CA GLY A 44 7.27 -14.61 -11.98
C GLY A 44 7.34 -13.33 -11.16
N ALA A 45 7.27 -12.15 -11.80
CA ALA A 45 7.23 -10.88 -11.09
C ALA A 45 5.99 -10.75 -10.17
N ALA A 46 4.82 -11.18 -10.65
CA ALA A 46 3.59 -11.17 -9.85
C ALA A 46 3.64 -12.12 -8.66
N ALA A 47 4.09 -13.37 -8.86
CA ALA A 47 4.29 -14.33 -7.78
C ALA A 47 5.30 -13.80 -6.75
N PHE A 48 6.43 -13.26 -7.23
CA PHE A 48 7.46 -12.66 -6.40
C PHE A 48 6.89 -11.56 -5.49
N TRP A 49 6.15 -10.61 -6.05
CA TRP A 49 5.58 -9.51 -5.25
C TRP A 49 4.47 -9.98 -4.31
N ALA A 50 3.61 -10.91 -4.73
CA ALA A 50 2.56 -11.48 -3.88
C ALA A 50 3.15 -12.18 -2.65
N GLU A 51 4.21 -12.99 -2.80
CA GLU A 51 4.90 -13.66 -1.69
C GLU A 51 5.47 -12.66 -0.68
N ARG A 52 6.15 -11.62 -1.16
CA ARG A 52 6.77 -10.59 -0.29
C ARG A 52 5.74 -9.74 0.45
N ASN A 53 4.59 -9.52 -0.18
CA ASN A 53 3.45 -8.85 0.43
C ASN A 53 2.86 -9.73 1.56
N VAL A 54 2.75 -11.04 1.32
CA VAL A 54 2.37 -12.02 2.36
C VAL A 54 3.39 -12.02 3.51
N ASP A 55 4.69 -12.05 3.23
CA ASP A 55 5.72 -12.02 4.30
C ASP A 55 5.58 -10.80 5.20
N ARG A 56 5.38 -9.61 4.60
CA ARG A 56 5.14 -8.37 5.38
C ARG A 56 3.86 -8.44 6.20
N TRP A 57 2.81 -9.05 5.66
CA TRP A 57 1.56 -9.25 6.39
C TRP A 57 1.74 -10.19 7.58
N GLN A 58 2.45 -11.31 7.41
CA GLN A 58 2.78 -12.23 8.50
C GLN A 58 3.63 -11.55 9.58
N ALA A 59 4.59 -10.70 9.19
CA ALA A 59 5.35 -9.88 10.14
C ALA A 59 4.44 -8.91 10.93
N ALA A 60 3.46 -8.30 10.28
CA ALA A 60 2.47 -7.44 10.94
C ALA A 60 1.57 -8.24 11.91
N LEU A 61 1.16 -9.46 11.56
CA LEU A 61 0.41 -10.34 12.47
C LEU A 61 1.24 -10.72 13.70
N ALA A 62 2.51 -11.11 13.51
CA ALA A 62 3.41 -11.45 14.62
C ALA A 62 3.64 -10.25 15.56
N MET A 63 3.79 -9.04 14.99
CA MET A 63 3.88 -7.80 15.76
C MET A 63 2.58 -7.48 16.51
N GLU A 64 1.42 -7.63 15.85
CA GLU A 64 0.11 -7.47 16.48
C GLU A 64 -0.03 -8.43 17.67
N GLN A 65 0.33 -9.71 17.52
CA GLN A 65 0.23 -10.68 18.61
C GLN A 65 1.11 -10.28 19.81
N ARG A 66 2.33 -9.81 19.55
CA ARG A 66 3.30 -9.47 20.60
C ARG A 66 2.98 -8.14 21.30
N ARG A 67 2.40 -7.17 20.61
CA ARG A 67 2.26 -5.78 21.09
C ARG A 67 0.84 -5.24 21.03
N SER A 68 -0.14 -6.10 20.77
CA SER A 68 -1.54 -5.78 20.45
C SER A 68 -1.74 -4.88 19.23
N ARG A 69 -0.65 -4.43 18.58
CA ARG A 69 -0.66 -3.49 17.46
C ARG A 69 0.60 -3.60 16.61
N ALA A 70 0.43 -3.50 15.30
CA ALA A 70 1.49 -3.32 14.32
C ALA A 70 1.19 -2.08 13.47
N VAL A 71 2.22 -1.33 13.12
CA VAL A 71 2.12 -0.17 12.23
C VAL A 71 3.03 -0.40 11.03
N CYS A 72 2.49 -0.41 9.82
CA CYS A 72 3.23 -0.65 8.60
C CYS A 72 3.54 0.68 7.89
N ASP A 73 4.83 0.98 7.67
CA ASP A 73 5.22 2.03 6.71
C ASP A 73 5.06 1.46 5.30
N SER A 74 4.06 1.94 4.57
CA SER A 74 3.47 1.34 3.37
C SER A 74 2.70 0.03 3.60
N ASP A 75 1.64 -0.14 2.83
CA ASP A 75 0.70 -1.25 2.87
C ASP A 75 1.36 -2.61 2.58
N PRO A 76 1.21 -3.64 3.43
CA PRO A 76 1.60 -5.01 3.08
C PRO A 76 0.91 -5.53 1.83
N LEU A 77 -0.35 -5.16 1.57
CA LEU A 77 -1.07 -5.60 0.37
C LEU A 77 -0.44 -5.06 -0.91
N LYS A 78 -0.07 -3.76 -0.89
CA LYS A 78 0.62 -2.97 -1.92
C LYS A 78 0.19 -3.13 -3.40
N LEU A 79 -0.90 -3.84 -3.67
CA LEU A 79 -1.44 -4.07 -5.00
C LEU A 79 -1.85 -2.76 -5.70
N HIS A 80 -2.13 -1.71 -4.90
CA HIS A 80 -2.35 -0.35 -5.40
C HIS A 80 -1.20 0.16 -6.27
N TYR A 81 0.03 -0.31 -6.09
CA TYR A 81 1.19 0.21 -6.82
C TYR A 81 1.09 -0.11 -8.31
N ILE A 82 0.89 -1.37 -8.69
CA ILE A 82 0.76 -1.75 -10.10
C ILE A 82 -0.53 -1.19 -10.71
N TRP A 83 -1.63 -1.15 -9.94
CA TRP A 83 -2.87 -0.52 -10.39
C TRP A 83 -2.65 0.96 -10.69
N SER A 84 -1.97 1.68 -9.80
CA SER A 84 -1.67 3.11 -9.97
C SER A 84 -0.76 3.37 -11.17
N LEU A 85 0.21 2.48 -11.44
CA LEU A 85 1.04 2.56 -12.66
C LEU A 85 0.19 2.41 -13.92
N TRP A 86 -0.75 1.46 -13.94
CA TRP A 86 -1.68 1.28 -15.05
C TRP A 86 -2.56 2.52 -15.26
N GLN A 87 -3.05 3.14 -14.18
CA GLN A 87 -3.86 4.36 -14.26
C GLN A 87 -3.15 5.53 -14.96
N ILE A 88 -1.81 5.61 -14.86
CA ILE A 88 -1.01 6.70 -15.44
C ILE A 88 -0.23 6.29 -16.70
N GLY A 89 -0.52 5.10 -17.26
CA GLY A 89 0.09 4.60 -18.49
C GLY A 89 1.53 4.05 -18.35
N GLU A 90 1.98 3.78 -17.12
CA GLU A 90 3.32 3.25 -16.83
C GLU A 90 3.35 1.72 -16.70
N ALA A 91 2.18 1.09 -16.71
CA ALA A 91 1.99 -0.36 -16.80
C ALA A 91 0.81 -0.68 -17.73
N SER A 92 0.79 -1.88 -18.30
CA SER A 92 -0.32 -2.33 -19.13
C SER A 92 -1.47 -2.89 -18.28
N GLU A 93 -2.66 -2.99 -18.88
CA GLU A 93 -3.78 -3.70 -18.24
C GLU A 93 -3.42 -5.17 -17.96
N ARG A 94 -2.62 -5.80 -18.83
CA ARG A 94 -2.13 -7.16 -18.65
C ARG A 94 -1.27 -7.28 -17.38
N ASP A 95 -0.36 -6.35 -17.15
CA ASP A 95 0.48 -6.34 -15.94
C ASP A 95 -0.38 -6.24 -14.68
N TRP A 96 -1.38 -5.36 -14.71
CA TRP A 96 -2.37 -5.23 -13.65
C TRP A 96 -3.12 -6.53 -13.39
N GLN A 97 -3.68 -7.16 -14.43
CA GLN A 97 -4.47 -8.39 -14.30
C GLN A 97 -3.64 -9.54 -13.72
N VAL A 98 -2.39 -9.71 -14.15
CA VAL A 98 -1.52 -10.79 -13.65
C VAL A 98 -1.18 -10.60 -12.17
N GLU A 99 -0.84 -9.39 -11.73
CA GLU A 99 -0.57 -9.11 -10.31
C GLU A 99 -1.86 -9.17 -9.45
N LEU A 100 -3.00 -8.76 -10.01
CA LEU A 100 -4.31 -8.90 -9.37
C LEU A 100 -4.64 -10.38 -9.13
N ASP A 101 -4.50 -11.25 -10.13
CA ASP A 101 -4.80 -12.68 -10.02
C ASP A 101 -3.94 -13.35 -8.94
N ALA A 102 -2.62 -13.08 -8.95
CA ALA A 102 -1.70 -13.61 -7.94
C ALA A 102 -2.09 -13.14 -6.52
N THR A 103 -2.42 -11.86 -6.35
CA THR A 103 -2.82 -11.30 -5.05
C THR A 103 -4.20 -11.80 -4.61
N ARG A 104 -5.13 -12.00 -5.54
CA ARG A 104 -6.46 -12.55 -5.22
C ARG A 104 -6.33 -13.96 -4.67
N GLN A 105 -5.41 -14.77 -5.19
CA GLN A 105 -5.14 -16.12 -4.67
C GLN A 105 -4.65 -16.08 -3.21
N THR A 106 -3.78 -15.15 -2.84
CA THR A 106 -3.29 -15.04 -1.45
C THR A 106 -4.40 -14.57 -0.50
N PHE A 107 -5.33 -13.73 -0.97
CA PHE A 107 -6.56 -13.38 -0.24
C PHE A 107 -7.46 -14.61 -0.05
N ALA A 108 -7.69 -15.39 -1.11
CA ALA A 108 -8.53 -16.60 -1.05
C ALA A 108 -7.97 -17.66 -0.09
N GLN A 109 -6.65 -17.70 0.08
CA GLN A 109 -5.96 -18.56 1.04
C GLN A 109 -5.93 -17.97 2.46
N GLY A 110 -6.40 -16.74 2.66
CA GLY A 110 -6.33 -16.03 3.94
C GLY A 110 -4.90 -15.67 4.37
N SER A 111 -3.94 -15.69 3.45
CA SER A 111 -2.53 -15.42 3.72
C SER A 111 -2.19 -13.94 3.76
N ILE A 112 -3.04 -13.10 3.16
CA ILE A 112 -3.02 -11.64 3.25
C ILE A 112 -4.44 -11.11 3.42
N GLY A 113 -4.58 -9.91 3.99
CA GLY A 113 -5.89 -9.33 4.26
C GLY A 113 -5.89 -7.81 4.36
N PHE A 114 -7.05 -7.26 4.70
CA PHE A 114 -7.25 -5.84 4.99
C PHE A 114 -6.73 -5.47 6.38
N ALA A 115 -6.01 -4.36 6.46
CA ALA A 115 -5.61 -3.76 7.72
C ALA A 115 -6.82 -3.24 8.50
N ASP A 116 -6.70 -3.14 9.83
CA ASP A 116 -7.75 -2.59 10.68
C ASP A 116 -7.92 -1.07 10.49
N ALA A 117 -6.86 -0.38 10.06
CA ALA A 117 -6.94 1.02 9.66
C ALA A 117 -5.88 1.39 8.61
N TYR A 118 -6.19 2.39 7.79
CA TYR A 118 -5.35 3.00 6.77
C TYR A 118 -5.27 4.50 7.01
N LEU A 119 -4.08 5.00 7.31
CA LEU A 119 -3.78 6.43 7.42
C LEU A 119 -3.09 6.87 6.14
N VAL A 120 -3.82 7.61 5.29
CA VAL A 120 -3.38 7.89 3.92
C VAL A 120 -2.97 9.34 3.80
N ALA A 121 -1.67 9.59 3.75
CA ALA A 121 -1.10 10.91 3.63
C ALA A 121 -1.39 11.52 2.25
N ARG A 122 -2.08 12.65 2.24
CA ARG A 122 -2.22 13.54 1.09
C ARG A 122 -1.24 14.70 1.22
N ILE A 123 -0.52 15.02 0.15
CA ILE A 123 0.41 16.14 0.12
C ILE A 123 0.26 16.92 -1.19
N ASP A 124 0.45 18.24 -1.11
CA ASP A 124 0.58 19.05 -2.32
C ASP A 124 1.83 18.62 -3.12
N PRO A 125 1.72 18.37 -4.45
CA PRO A 125 2.85 17.94 -5.27
C PRO A 125 4.06 18.88 -5.24
N GLN A 126 3.85 20.20 -5.13
CA GLN A 126 4.95 21.16 -5.05
C GLN A 126 5.64 21.06 -3.69
N LEU A 127 4.89 21.02 -2.60
CA LEU A 127 5.45 20.81 -1.25
C LEU A 127 6.22 19.48 -1.16
N ALA A 128 5.71 18.41 -1.79
CA ALA A 128 6.41 17.13 -1.85
C ALA A 128 7.77 17.27 -2.56
N ARG A 129 7.84 18.00 -3.67
CA ARG A 129 9.09 18.29 -4.39
C ARG A 129 10.06 19.11 -3.55
N GLU A 130 9.57 20.13 -2.86
CA GLU A 130 10.38 20.97 -1.96
C GLU A 130 11.00 20.13 -0.84
N ARG A 131 10.21 19.28 -0.18
CA ARG A 131 10.70 18.34 0.84
C ARG A 131 11.71 17.34 0.27
N ALA A 132 11.46 16.81 -0.91
CA ALA A 132 12.36 15.86 -1.56
C ALA A 132 13.73 16.49 -1.92
N ARG A 133 13.75 17.77 -2.31
CA ARG A 133 14.99 18.53 -2.58
C ARG A 133 15.75 18.89 -1.31
N ALA A 134 15.03 19.18 -0.22
CA ALA A 134 15.64 19.54 1.07
C ALA A 134 16.28 18.35 1.80
N ASP A 135 15.83 17.12 1.51
CA ASP A 135 16.39 15.91 2.12
C ASP A 135 17.57 15.36 1.31
N SER A 136 18.78 15.69 1.77
CA SER A 136 20.06 15.22 1.21
C SER A 136 20.42 13.78 1.60
N THR A 137 19.68 13.15 2.50
CA THR A 137 20.03 11.83 3.05
C THR A 137 19.48 10.66 2.23
N ARG A 138 18.44 10.90 1.40
CA ARG A 138 17.77 9.84 0.62
C ARG A 138 17.81 10.08 -0.87
N ARG A 139 18.24 9.07 -1.64
CA ARG A 139 18.17 9.08 -3.10
C ARG A 139 16.77 8.68 -3.58
N ARG A 140 16.06 9.60 -4.24
CA ARG A 140 14.68 9.39 -4.73
C ARG A 140 14.62 9.31 -6.27
N SER A 141 15.19 8.26 -6.85
CA SER A 141 15.29 8.11 -8.31
C SER A 141 13.94 7.98 -9.05
N ARG A 142 12.85 7.64 -8.36
CA ARG A 142 11.48 7.52 -8.92
C ARG A 142 10.52 8.57 -8.37
N PHE A 143 11.03 9.71 -7.90
CA PHE A 143 10.20 10.69 -7.19
C PHE A 143 9.03 11.23 -8.03
N GLU A 144 9.31 11.72 -9.25
CA GLU A 144 8.27 12.29 -10.12
C GLU A 144 7.23 11.26 -10.54
N LEU A 145 7.64 9.99 -10.70
CA LEU A 145 6.71 8.89 -10.88
C LEU A 145 5.76 8.79 -9.68
N HIS A 146 6.28 8.73 -8.45
CA HIS A 146 5.45 8.68 -7.26
C HIS A 146 4.51 9.88 -7.11
N VAL A 147 4.93 11.09 -7.50
CA VAL A 147 4.04 12.27 -7.50
C VAL A 147 2.82 12.03 -8.38
N ARG A 148 2.99 11.44 -9.57
CA ARG A 148 1.89 11.11 -10.50
C ARG A 148 0.95 10.04 -9.93
N LEU A 149 1.43 9.16 -9.07
CA LEU A 149 0.61 8.09 -8.48
C LEU A 149 -0.40 8.58 -7.43
N GLN A 150 -0.24 9.79 -6.88
CA GLN A 150 -1.01 10.21 -5.69
C GLN A 150 -2.52 10.09 -5.88
N GLU A 151 -3.05 10.57 -7.00
CA GLU A 151 -4.50 10.53 -7.24
C GLU A 151 -5.02 9.09 -7.30
N ALA A 152 -4.32 8.20 -8.00
CA ALA A 152 -4.64 6.79 -8.02
C ALA A 152 -4.58 6.20 -6.59
N VAL A 153 -3.50 6.42 -5.84
CA VAL A 153 -3.39 5.96 -4.45
C VAL A 153 -4.59 6.41 -3.61
N LEU A 154 -5.04 7.67 -3.73
CA LEU A 154 -6.22 8.15 -3.02
C LEU A 154 -7.51 7.44 -3.45
N ASN A 155 -7.68 7.18 -4.75
CA ASN A 155 -8.82 6.44 -5.29
C ASN A 155 -8.84 4.98 -4.80
N TRP A 156 -7.68 4.33 -4.72
CA TRP A 156 -7.54 2.97 -4.19
C TRP A 156 -8.07 2.88 -2.76
N TYR A 157 -7.60 3.77 -1.87
CA TYR A 157 -8.07 3.78 -0.49
C TYR A 157 -9.51 4.30 -0.36
N GLY A 158 -9.96 5.17 -1.26
CA GLY A 158 -11.38 5.52 -1.37
C GLY A 158 -12.26 4.29 -1.65
N ALA A 159 -11.83 3.38 -2.52
CA ALA A 159 -12.54 2.13 -2.79
C ALA A 159 -12.56 1.18 -1.60
N ILE A 160 -11.46 1.10 -0.82
CA ILE A 160 -11.45 0.35 0.45
C ILE A 160 -12.49 0.91 1.41
N GLU A 161 -12.53 2.24 1.60
CA GLU A 161 -13.50 2.89 2.51
C GLU A 161 -14.95 2.66 2.09
N GLN A 162 -15.23 2.59 0.79
CA GLN A 162 -16.57 2.33 0.29
C GLN A 162 -17.07 0.92 0.63
N VAL A 163 -16.19 -0.09 0.55
CA VAL A 163 -16.56 -1.49 0.78
C VAL A 163 -16.38 -1.91 2.25
N LEU A 164 -15.44 -1.28 2.95
CA LEU A 164 -15.14 -1.53 4.36
C LEU A 164 -15.11 -0.19 5.13
N PRO A 165 -16.28 0.43 5.40
CA PRO A 165 -16.37 1.74 6.04
C PRO A 165 -15.70 1.80 7.40
N GLY A 166 -15.11 2.95 7.70
CA GLY A 166 -14.44 3.25 8.96
C GLY A 166 -12.99 2.74 9.04
N ARG A 167 -12.43 2.22 7.94
CA ARG A 167 -11.03 1.77 7.89
C ARG A 167 -10.08 2.85 7.41
N VAL A 168 -10.52 3.83 6.63
CA VAL A 168 -9.62 4.77 5.96
C VAL A 168 -9.77 6.17 6.54
N GLN A 169 -8.64 6.74 6.94
CA GLN A 169 -8.52 8.14 7.32
C GLN A 169 -7.53 8.82 6.36
N PHE A 170 -8.00 9.81 5.63
CA PHE A 170 -7.13 10.67 4.84
C PHE A 170 -6.45 11.71 5.73
N GLY A 171 -5.12 11.77 5.65
CA GLY A 171 -4.26 12.58 6.51
C GLY A 171 -3.59 11.77 7.61
N LEU A 172 -2.50 12.33 8.15
CA LEU A 172 -1.76 11.73 9.26
C LEU A 172 -2.14 12.47 10.55
N PRO A 173 -2.83 11.82 11.51
CA PRO A 173 -3.24 12.46 12.76
C PRO A 173 -2.04 12.76 13.66
N ALA A 174 -2.17 13.74 14.56
CA ALA A 174 -1.09 14.11 15.50
C ALA A 174 -0.79 13.02 16.55
N GLN A 175 -1.66 12.04 16.70
CA GLN A 175 -1.51 10.89 17.60
C GLN A 175 -2.05 9.65 16.90
N LEU A 176 -1.58 8.48 17.33
CA LEU A 176 -2.17 7.21 16.89
C LEU A 176 -3.65 7.17 17.29
N PRO A 177 -4.59 6.97 16.35
CA PRO A 177 -5.99 6.92 16.68
C PRO A 177 -6.31 5.72 17.59
N THR A 178 -7.34 5.87 18.40
CA THR A 178 -7.97 4.73 19.08
C THR A 178 -8.76 3.98 18.03
N LEU A 179 -8.32 2.76 17.73
CA LEU A 179 -8.92 1.92 16.70
C LEU A 179 -9.72 0.81 17.33
N GLN A 180 -10.77 0.40 16.64
CA GLN A 180 -11.50 -0.82 16.93
C GLN A 180 -11.01 -1.93 16.01
N ARG A 181 -11.00 -3.16 16.50
CA ARG A 181 -10.78 -4.31 15.62
C ARG A 181 -12.04 -4.48 14.78
N LEU A 182 -11.86 -4.50 13.46
CA LEU A 182 -12.97 -4.61 12.51
C LEU A 182 -12.94 -5.99 11.84
N GLU A 183 -14.10 -6.63 11.78
CA GLU A 183 -14.29 -7.92 11.10
C GLU A 183 -14.11 -7.81 9.58
N GLY A 184 -13.86 -8.94 8.91
CA GLY A 184 -13.72 -8.99 7.45
C GLY A 184 -12.29 -8.77 6.95
N ARG A 185 -11.28 -8.96 7.80
CA ARG A 185 -9.85 -8.92 7.44
C ARG A 185 -9.53 -9.77 6.20
N TYR A 186 -10.17 -10.93 6.03
CA TYR A 186 -9.95 -11.84 4.91
C TYR A 186 -11.17 -11.99 4.00
N ALA A 187 -12.06 -10.99 3.98
CA ALA A 187 -13.27 -11.05 3.18
C ALA A 187 -12.94 -10.95 1.68
N LEU A 188 -12.82 -12.10 1.01
CA LEU A 188 -12.54 -12.17 -0.44
C LEU A 188 -13.62 -11.46 -1.26
N GLU A 189 -14.88 -11.55 -0.86
CA GLU A 189 -15.99 -10.85 -1.52
C GLU A 189 -15.82 -9.32 -1.44
N ALA A 190 -15.34 -8.80 -0.31
CA ALA A 190 -15.04 -7.38 -0.16
C ALA A 190 -13.84 -6.96 -1.03
N PHE A 191 -12.83 -7.83 -1.15
CA PHE A 191 -11.73 -7.61 -2.10
C PHE A 191 -12.24 -7.53 -3.53
N ASP A 192 -13.06 -8.48 -3.97
CA ASP A 192 -13.61 -8.46 -5.34
C ASP A 192 -14.49 -7.24 -5.60
N GLN A 193 -15.33 -6.84 -4.64
CA GLN A 193 -16.16 -5.63 -4.72
C GLN A 193 -15.32 -4.36 -4.80
N MET A 194 -14.25 -4.27 -4.00
CA MET A 194 -13.32 -3.15 -4.03
C MET A 194 -12.65 -3.06 -5.40
N ILE A 195 -12.15 -4.17 -5.94
CA ILE A 195 -11.51 -4.19 -7.25
C ILE A 195 -12.49 -3.78 -8.36
N ALA A 196 -13.75 -4.23 -8.27
CA ALA A 196 -14.80 -3.87 -9.22
C ALA A 196 -15.21 -2.39 -9.17
N SER A 197 -15.03 -1.70 -8.04
CA SER A 197 -15.38 -0.28 -7.89
C SER A 197 -14.28 0.68 -8.38
N LEU A 198 -13.06 0.17 -8.64
CA LEU A 198 -11.94 1.00 -9.08
C LEU A 198 -12.18 1.60 -10.47
N PRO A 199 -11.85 2.89 -10.67
CA PRO A 199 -11.98 3.52 -11.98
C PRO A 199 -11.04 2.88 -13.00
N ARG A 200 -11.49 2.83 -14.26
CA ARG A 200 -10.64 2.49 -15.40
C ARG A 200 -9.88 3.73 -15.88
N PRO A 201 -8.65 3.57 -16.40
CA PRO A 201 -7.92 4.69 -16.98
C PRO A 201 -8.71 5.26 -18.17
N ARG A 202 -8.67 6.59 -18.33
CA ARG A 202 -9.30 7.28 -19.47
C ARG A 202 -8.47 7.23 -20.75
N HIS A 203 -7.26 6.70 -20.66
CA HIS A 203 -6.32 6.55 -21.76
C HIS A 203 -6.41 5.11 -22.31
N VAL A 204 -7.50 4.83 -23.04
CA VAL A 204 -7.67 3.59 -23.83
C VAL A 204 -8.00 4.01 -25.26
#